data_AF-A0A8X6HQD6-F1
#
_entry.id   AF-A0A8X6HQD6-F1
#
_cell.length_a   1.000
_cell.length_b   1.000
_cell.length_c   1.000
_cell.angle_alpha   90.00
_cell.angle_beta   90.00
_cell.angle_gamma   90.00
#
_symmetry.space_group_name_H-M   'P 1'
#
loop_
_entity.id
_entity.type
_entity.pdbx_description
1 polymer ?
#
loop_
_entity_poly.entity_id
_entity_poly.type
_entity_poly.pdbx_seq_one_letter_code
_entity_poly.pdbx_strand_id
1 'polypeptide(L)'
;MQKKFKGEIDCDKLKNDKIKQEYIKNVENCLNPGNSEENLEDKWKLIKNSICNAANTVIGKVTRSQTMYWFDEECAIANEKKNAAYKYMIQAYTSLGVS
;
A
#
# COMPACT_ATOMS: atom_id res chain seq x y z
N MET A 1 -18.11 6.22 11.38
CA MET A 1 -16.72 6.69 11.15
C MET A 1 -16.28 6.28 9.74
N GLN A 2 -16.36 7.17 8.75
CA GLN A 2 -15.85 6.86 7.40
C GLN A 2 -14.36 7.21 7.38
N LYS A 3 -13.49 6.19 7.32
CA LYS A 3 -12.05 6.40 7.18
C LYS A 3 -11.80 7.07 5.83
N LYS A 4 -11.39 8.35 5.83
CA LYS A 4 -10.85 9.01 4.63
C LYS A 4 -9.48 8.41 4.34
N PHE A 5 -9.37 7.64 3.26
CA PHE A 5 -8.15 6.95 2.90
C PHE A 5 -7.36 7.76 1.88
N LYS A 6 -6.17 8.24 2.28
CA LYS A 6 -5.20 8.94 1.41
C LYS A 6 -4.41 7.90 0.58
N GLY A 7 -4.46 7.97 -0.74
CA GLY A 7 -3.71 7.12 -1.69
C GLY A 7 -4.56 6.66 -2.88
N GLU A 8 -4.00 6.74 -4.09
CA GLU A 8 -4.67 6.37 -5.34
C GLU A 8 -4.83 4.85 -5.48
N ILE A 9 -5.97 4.42 -6.03
CA ILE A 9 -6.25 3.01 -6.33
C ILE A 9 -5.46 2.58 -7.56
N ASP A 10 -4.85 1.41 -7.47
CA ASP A 10 -4.00 0.87 -8.52
C ASP A 10 -4.82 0.21 -9.65
N CYS A 11 -5.47 1.03 -10.46
CA CYS A 11 -6.32 0.56 -11.55
C CYS A 11 -5.56 -0.29 -12.59
N ASP A 12 -4.22 -0.25 -12.62
CA ASP A 12 -3.43 -1.10 -13.52
C ASP A 12 -3.61 -2.59 -13.20
N LYS A 13 -3.91 -2.95 -11.96
CA LYS A 13 -4.22 -4.35 -11.59
C LYS A 13 -5.46 -4.90 -12.28
N LEU A 14 -6.39 -4.04 -12.74
CA LEU A 14 -7.56 -4.46 -13.52
C LEU A 14 -7.22 -4.94 -14.93
N LYS A 15 -5.98 -4.73 -15.40
CA LYS A 15 -5.47 -5.36 -16.63
C LYS A 15 -5.36 -6.89 -16.48
N ASN A 16 -5.29 -7.40 -15.25
CA ASN A 16 -5.36 -8.83 -14.99
C ASN A 16 -6.82 -9.29 -14.93
N ASP A 17 -7.20 -10.17 -15.86
CA ASP A 17 -8.57 -10.66 -15.97
C ASP A 17 -9.09 -11.35 -14.70
N LYS A 18 -8.23 -12.05 -13.93
CA LYS A 18 -8.66 -12.67 -12.67
C LYS A 18 -9.08 -11.63 -11.64
N ILE A 19 -8.27 -10.58 -11.49
CA ILE A 19 -8.54 -9.47 -10.55
C ILE A 19 -9.78 -8.70 -10.99
N LYS A 20 -9.95 -8.50 -12.30
CA LYS A 20 -11.13 -7.86 -12.87
C LYS A 20 -12.41 -8.63 -12.55
N GLN A 21 -12.42 -9.95 -12.77
CA GLN A 21 -13.57 -10.80 -12.48
C GLN A 21 -13.90 -10.83 -10.99
N GLU A 22 -12.88 -10.89 -10.13
CA GLU A 22 -13.05 -10.83 -8.68
C GLU A 22 -13.63 -9.48 -8.24
N TYR A 23 -13.17 -8.38 -8.83
CA TYR A 23 -13.69 -7.04 -8.55
C TYR A 23 -15.16 -6.92 -8.93
N ILE A 24 -15.54 -7.35 -10.13
CA ILE A 24 -16.94 -7.33 -10.61
C ILE A 24 -17.83 -8.12 -9.65
N LYS A 25 -17.43 -9.35 -9.32
CA LYS A 25 -18.18 -10.20 -8.39
C LYS A 25 -18.36 -9.55 -7.02
N ASN A 26 -17.33 -8.86 -6.51
CA ASN A 26 -17.43 -8.14 -5.25
C ASN A 26 -18.40 -6.95 -5.32
N VAL A 27 -18.36 -6.19 -6.42
CA VAL A 27 -19.30 -5.08 -6.64
C VAL A 27 -20.74 -5.61 -6.68
N GLU A 28 -21.00 -6.69 -7.42
CA GLU A 28 -22.31 -7.33 -7.51
C GLU A 28 -22.81 -7.81 -6.15
N ASN A 29 -21.97 -8.47 -5.37
CA ASN A 29 -22.31 -8.91 -4.01
C ASN A 29 -22.66 -7.73 -3.08
N CYS A 30 -21.94 -6.62 -3.20
CA CYS A 30 -22.20 -5.41 -2.41
C CYS A 30 -23.42 -4.63 -2.91
N LEU A 31 -23.85 -4.82 -4.15
CA LEU A 31 -24.99 -4.12 -4.76
C LEU A 31 -26.34 -4.75 -4.43
N ASN A 32 -26.41 -5.69 -3.48
CA ASN A 32 -27.67 -6.38 -3.15
C ASN A 32 -28.75 -5.37 -2.73
N PRO A 33 -29.79 -5.14 -3.55
CA PRO A 33 -30.87 -4.24 -3.18
C PRO A 33 -31.77 -5.02 -2.22
N GLY A 34 -31.51 -4.87 -0.91
CA GLY A 34 -32.54 -5.16 0.06
C GLY A 34 -33.80 -4.40 -0.35
N ASN A 35 -34.97 -5.05 -0.31
CA ASN A 35 -36.27 -4.42 -0.61
C ASN A 35 -36.64 -3.39 0.48
N SER A 36 -35.85 -2.33 0.60
CA SER A 36 -36.14 -1.16 1.42
C SER A 36 -36.57 -0.04 0.49
N GLU A 37 -37.63 0.68 0.89
CA GLU A 37 -38.02 1.98 0.32
C GLU A 37 -36.89 2.99 0.55
N GLU A 38 -35.81 2.87 -0.22
CA GLU A 38 -34.66 3.75 -0.16
C GLU A 38 -34.84 4.91 -1.12
N ASN A 39 -34.67 6.12 -0.59
CA ASN A 39 -34.64 7.33 -1.39
C ASN A 39 -33.44 7.29 -2.36
N LEU A 40 -33.53 8.05 -3.45
CA LEU A 40 -32.52 8.09 -4.52
C LEU A 40 -31.09 8.32 -3.99
N GLU A 41 -30.96 9.18 -2.97
CA GLU A 41 -29.68 9.49 -2.33
C GLU A 41 -29.05 8.26 -1.66
N ASP A 42 -29.86 7.40 -1.06
CA ASP A 42 -29.38 6.20 -0.37
C ASP A 42 -28.92 5.13 -1.36
N LYS A 43 -29.65 5.00 -2.48
CA LYS A 43 -29.20 4.17 -3.62
C LYS A 43 -27.88 4.67 -4.21
N TRP A 44 -27.72 5.99 -4.34
CA TRP A 44 -26.48 6.57 -4.83
C TRP A 44 -25.31 6.31 -3.88
N LYS A 45 -25.54 6.46 -2.57
CA LYS A 45 -24.54 6.11 -1.55
C LYS A 45 -24.20 4.63 -1.57
N LEU A 46 -25.19 3.74 -1.74
CA LEU A 46 -24.97 2.31 -1.84
C LEU A 46 -24.03 2.00 -3.02
N ILE A 47 -24.36 2.47 -4.23
CA ILE A 47 -23.53 2.26 -5.43
C ILE A 47 -22.10 2.74 -5.20
N LYS A 48 -21.95 3.97 -4.70
CA LYS A 48 -20.64 4.55 -4.42
C LYS A 48 -19.85 3.72 -3.42
N ASN A 49 -20.49 3.31 -2.32
CA ASN A 49 -19.85 2.51 -1.28
C ASN A 49 -19.46 1.13 -1.80
N SER A 50 -20.30 0.48 -2.59
CA SER A 50 -20.02 -0.83 -3.19
C SER A 50 -18.80 -0.77 -4.11
N ILE A 51 -18.73 0.23 -4.99
CA ILE A 51 -17.58 0.46 -5.87
C ILE A 51 -16.30 0.72 -5.05
N CYS A 52 -16.36 1.66 -4.10
CA CYS A 52 -15.20 2.01 -3.29
C CYS A 52 -14.72 0.83 -2.41
N ASN A 53 -15.63 0.07 -1.82
CA ASN A 53 -15.29 -1.08 -0.99
C ASN A 53 -14.66 -2.20 -1.83
N ALA A 54 -15.27 -2.57 -2.96
CA ALA A 54 -14.70 -3.57 -3.85
C ALA A 54 -13.32 -3.17 -4.35
N ALA A 55 -13.12 -1.89 -4.69
CA ALA A 55 -11.83 -1.40 -5.17
C ALA A 55 -10.77 -1.46 -4.06
N ASN A 56 -11.12 -1.13 -2.82
CA ASN A 56 -10.21 -1.25 -1.69
C ASN A 56 -9.85 -2.71 -1.37
N THR A 57 -10.81 -3.62 -1.45
CA THR A 57 -10.62 -5.03 -1.09
C THR A 57 -9.84 -5.81 -2.15
N VAL A 58 -10.16 -5.59 -3.44
CA VAL A 58 -9.62 -6.42 -4.54
C VAL A 58 -8.42 -5.77 -5.23
N ILE A 59 -8.47 -4.46 -5.47
CA ILE A 59 -7.41 -3.74 -6.20
C ILE A 59 -6.36 -3.24 -5.22
N GLY A 60 -6.81 -2.57 -4.16
CA GLY A 60 -5.94 -1.87 -3.22
C GLY A 60 -5.26 -0.66 -3.86
N LYS A 61 -4.31 -0.08 -3.12
CA LYS A 61 -3.63 1.15 -3.52
C LYS A 61 -2.35 0.90 -4.29
N VAL A 62 -1.90 1.92 -5.01
CA VAL A 62 -0.53 1.96 -5.55
C VAL A 62 0.42 1.90 -4.36
N THR A 63 1.09 0.77 -4.19
CA THR A 63 2.23 0.68 -3.31
C THR A 63 3.35 1.44 -3.98
N ARG A 64 3.77 2.57 -3.41
CA ARG A 64 5.01 3.24 -3.85
C ARG A 64 6.11 2.17 -3.87
N SER A 65 6.59 1.84 -5.06
CA SER A 65 7.87 1.17 -5.15
C SER A 65 8.87 2.08 -4.44
N GLN A 66 9.54 1.56 -3.41
CA GLN A 66 10.75 2.21 -2.93
C GLN A 66 11.81 2.02 -3.99
N THR A 67 11.65 2.67 -5.14
CA THR A 67 12.73 2.78 -6.10
C THR A 67 13.70 3.77 -5.49
N MET A 68 14.68 3.23 -4.77
CA MET A 68 15.80 3.98 -4.23
C MET A 68 16.70 4.41 -5.40
N TYR A 69 16.18 5.22 -6.32
CA TYR A 69 16.95 5.72 -7.46
C TYR A 69 18.17 6.53 -7.02
N TRP A 70 18.10 7.12 -5.82
CA TRP A 70 19.19 7.87 -5.22
C TRP A 70 20.16 7.02 -4.40
N PHE A 71 19.83 5.76 -4.10
CA PHE A 71 20.66 4.86 -3.29
C PHE A 71 21.02 3.65 -4.13
N ASP A 72 22.08 3.83 -4.90
CA ASP A 72 22.66 2.83 -5.77
C ASP A 72 23.65 1.92 -5.03
N GLU A 73 24.22 0.98 -5.78
CA GLU A 73 25.19 0.02 -5.26
C GLU A 73 26.45 0.73 -4.70
N GLU A 74 26.86 1.85 -5.28
CA GLU A 74 27.99 2.64 -4.76
C GLU A 74 27.67 3.24 -3.38
N CYS A 75 26.46 3.75 -3.19
CA CYS A 75 25.98 4.22 -1.89
C CYS A 75 25.96 3.08 -0.86
N ALA A 76 25.53 1.88 -1.25
CA ALA A 76 25.53 0.71 -0.37
C ALA A 76 26.96 0.32 0.05
N ILE A 77 27.89 0.23 -0.90
CA ILE A 77 29.30 -0.11 -0.65
C ILE A 77 29.97 0.93 0.25
N ALA A 78 29.76 2.23 -0.01
CA ALA A 78 30.33 3.29 0.81
C ALA A 78 29.83 3.23 2.26
N ASN A 79 28.54 2.93 2.43
CA ASN A 79 27.93 2.83 3.75
C ASN A 79 28.43 1.59 4.52
N GLU A 80 28.62 0.45 3.84
CA GLU A 80 29.22 -0.75 4.42
C GLU A 80 30.66 -0.51 4.89
N LYS A 81 31.49 0.12 4.06
CA LYS A 81 32.88 0.49 4.42
C LYS A 81 32.92 1.39 5.66
N LYS A 82 32.07 2.42 5.70
CA LYS A 82 31.95 3.31 6.86
C LYS A 82 31.55 2.54 8.11
N ASN A 83 30.56 1.65 8.01
CA ASN A 83 30.08 0.86 9.14
C ASN A 83 31.14 -0.13 9.65
N ALA A 84 31.90 -0.75 8.75
CA ALA A 84 33.02 -1.62 9.11
C ALA A 84 34.10 -0.84 9.88
N ALA A 85 34.53 0.32 9.35
CA ALA A 85 35.51 1.18 10.02
C ALA A 85 35.03 1.65 11.40
N TYR A 86 33.75 2.04 11.52
CA TYR A 86 33.16 2.45 12.78
C TYR A 86 33.12 1.31 13.82
N LYS A 87 32.81 0.07 13.40
CA LYS A 87 32.85 -1.11 14.28
C LYS A 87 34.27 -1.37 14.81
N TYR A 88 35.29 -1.29 13.94
CA TYR A 88 36.68 -1.43 14.36
C TYR A 88 37.09 -0.34 15.36
N MET A 89 36.72 0.91 15.09
CA MET A 89 36.98 2.02 15.99
C MET A 89 36.32 1.79 17.36
N ILE A 90 35.03 1.45 17.42
CA ILE A 90 34.35 1.15 18.68
C ILE A 90 35.05 0.01 19.43
N GLN A 91 35.35 -1.10 18.76
CA GLN A 91 36.01 -2.24 19.38
C GLN A 91 37.37 -1.85 19.97
N ALA A 92 38.16 -1.04 19.26
CA ALA A 92 39.42 -0.51 19.75
C ALA A 92 39.22 0.40 20.97
N TYR A 93 38.27 1.32 20.94
CA TYR A 93 37.93 2.19 22.07
C TYR A 93 37.48 1.40 23.31
N THR A 94 36.61 0.41 23.14
CA THR A 94 36.15 -0.47 24.22
C THR A 94 37.29 -1.32 24.78
N SER A 95 38.20 -1.80 23.93
CA SER A 95 39.37 -2.59 24.36
C SER A 95 40.43 -1.76 25.10
N LEU A 96 40.46 -0.44 24.90
CA LEU A 96 41.38 0.49 25.56
C LEU A 96 40.82 1.06 26.89
N GLY A 97 39.63 0.63 27.31
CA GLY A 97 39.08 0.96 28.64
C GLY A 97 38.72 2.43 28.86
N VAL A 98 38.59 3.23 27.78
CA VAL A 98 38.17 4.63 27.87
C VAL A 98 36.65 4.67 27.82
N SER A 99 36.01 4.66 29.00
CA SER A 99 34.56 4.88 29.20
C SER A 99 34.34 6.17 29.96
#